data_AF-A0A817NX73-F1
#
_entry.id   AF-A0A817NX73-F1
#
_cell.length_a   1.000
_cell.length_b   1.000
_cell.length_c   1.000
_cell.angle_alpha   90.00
_cell.angle_beta   90.00
_cell.angle_gamma   90.00
#
_symmetry.space_group_name_H-M   'P 1'
#
loop_
_entity.id
_entity.type
_entity.pdbx_description
1 polymer ?
#
loop_
_entity_poly.entity_id
_entity_poly.type
_entity_poly.pdbx_seq_one_letter_code
_entity_poly.pdbx_strand_id
1 'polypeptide(L)'
;NGPLNENIAPRIRERTSLWLIENVIVDILEKEPILLNKILLRVRQKLWGFDNNEEVEQKNPHIVLNKDQQIDDDDDPMLISRIQDQIPVPNPIVKNIEQHPGDPEQIDQDLLKEIKHSLQNYEYQCDMLQYIWKIIMQISSENAMNITDKLIDALNKYITSQLINLPLNDASFQLKNFLKDSSTPSILTSIQMFEEFVAHTRIKPLFYRLLLHPGVTEEQIDEFMLPICQLARELSNIELVVFFDEVNTSSCLGLFKEMFMDRTLHGSNLPTNIFFTAAINPSIKINHDDISVHRRDYVVHQLPHALENLKVVYGILGSNTLSDYIRKKIEMFTVNSTQNDDRQMPLELYAQGILTQSILRAQEFCEEHLGKVVDSVFD
;
A
#
# COMPACT_ATOMS: atom_id res chain seq x y z
N ASN A 1 -1.47 12.40 8.29
CA ASN A 1 -2.01 11.31 7.43
C ASN A 1 -0.99 10.19 7.34
N GLY A 2 -1.00 9.22 8.26
CA GLY A 2 -0.25 7.99 8.05
C GLY A 2 -1.04 7.06 7.11
N PRO A 3 -0.38 6.18 6.34
CA PRO A 3 -1.08 5.28 5.42
C PRO A 3 -1.79 4.17 6.21
N LEU A 4 -3.00 4.45 6.68
CA LEU A 4 -3.96 3.42 7.15
C LEU A 4 -4.32 2.43 6.02
N ASN A 5 -3.95 2.72 4.76
CA ASN A 5 -4.19 1.86 3.60
C ASN A 5 -3.38 0.56 3.61
N GLU A 6 -2.20 0.51 4.23
CA GLU A 6 -1.31 -0.67 4.10
C GLU A 6 -1.78 -1.90 4.90
N ASN A 7 -2.64 -1.72 5.91
CA ASN A 7 -3.18 -2.82 6.72
C ASN A 7 -4.55 -3.33 6.24
N ILE A 8 -5.08 -2.79 5.13
CA ILE A 8 -6.43 -3.11 4.63
C ILE A 8 -6.39 -4.09 3.44
N ALA A 9 -5.39 -3.94 2.56
CA ALA A 9 -5.10 -4.88 1.47
C ALA A 9 -4.99 -6.36 1.88
N PRO A 10 -4.51 -6.73 3.10
CA PRO A 10 -4.41 -8.13 3.51
C PRO A 10 -5.74 -8.89 3.45
N ARG A 11 -6.87 -8.28 3.84
CA ARG A 11 -8.15 -9.02 3.96
C ARG A 11 -8.79 -9.40 2.62
N ILE A 12 -8.68 -8.53 1.61
CA ILE A 12 -9.20 -8.84 0.27
C ILE A 12 -8.34 -9.93 -0.37
N ARG A 13 -7.02 -9.81 -0.21
CA ARG A 13 -6.04 -10.80 -0.66
C ARG A 13 -6.24 -12.16 -0.01
N GLU A 14 -6.43 -12.18 1.30
CA GLU A 14 -6.70 -13.39 2.10
C GLU A 14 -7.93 -14.14 1.57
N ARG A 15 -9.08 -13.45 1.51
CA ARG A 15 -10.34 -14.04 1.05
C ARG A 15 -10.27 -14.52 -0.40
N THR A 16 -9.61 -13.75 -1.26
CA THR A 16 -9.43 -14.13 -2.67
C THR A 16 -8.53 -15.35 -2.81
N SER A 17 -7.49 -15.45 -1.99
CA SER A 17 -6.61 -16.62 -1.99
C SER A 17 -7.35 -17.89 -1.57
N LEU A 18 -8.14 -17.82 -0.49
CA LEU A 18 -8.98 -18.92 -0.05
C LEU A 18 -10.04 -19.29 -1.10
N TRP A 19 -10.67 -18.29 -1.71
CA TRP A 19 -11.64 -18.52 -2.78
C TRP A 19 -11.01 -19.24 -3.98
N LEU A 20 -9.81 -18.82 -4.42
CA LEU A 20 -9.06 -19.48 -5.49
C LEU A 20 -8.76 -20.96 -5.15
N ILE A 21 -8.38 -21.27 -3.91
CA ILE A 21 -8.15 -22.66 -3.50
C ILE A 21 -9.45 -23.46 -3.60
N GLU A 22 -10.46 -23.05 -2.86
CA GLU A 22 -11.64 -23.90 -2.62
C GLU A 22 -12.54 -23.96 -3.87
N ASN A 23 -12.85 -22.79 -4.46
CA ASN A 23 -13.90 -22.69 -5.48
C ASN A 23 -13.36 -22.81 -6.90
N VAL A 24 -12.06 -22.56 -7.10
CA VAL A 24 -11.45 -22.60 -8.44
C VAL A 24 -10.58 -23.85 -8.57
N ILE A 25 -9.56 -24.02 -7.73
CA ILE A 25 -8.63 -25.14 -7.84
C ILE A 25 -9.33 -26.45 -7.49
N VAL A 26 -9.88 -26.58 -6.28
CA VAL A 26 -10.49 -27.83 -5.80
C VAL A 26 -11.80 -28.12 -6.53
N ASP A 27 -12.71 -27.15 -6.59
CA ASP A 27 -14.05 -27.39 -7.11
C ASP A 27 -14.15 -27.47 -8.64
N ILE A 28 -13.24 -26.84 -9.38
CA ILE A 28 -13.31 -26.76 -10.85
C ILE A 28 -12.12 -27.46 -11.49
N LEU A 29 -10.89 -27.04 -11.19
CA LEU A 29 -9.71 -27.46 -11.95
C LEU A 29 -9.23 -28.88 -11.63
N GLU A 30 -9.32 -29.35 -10.38
CA GLU A 30 -8.92 -30.73 -10.02
C GLU A 30 -9.78 -31.80 -10.68
N LYS A 31 -10.97 -31.44 -11.16
CA LYS A 31 -11.84 -32.33 -11.96
C LYS A 31 -11.36 -32.46 -13.40
N GLU A 32 -10.43 -31.61 -13.84
CA GLU A 32 -9.87 -31.54 -15.18
C GLU A 32 -8.33 -31.60 -15.12
N PRO A 33 -7.74 -32.77 -14.83
CA PRO A 33 -6.32 -32.91 -14.46
C PRO A 33 -5.35 -32.41 -15.54
N ILE A 34 -5.70 -32.62 -16.82
CA ILE A 34 -4.89 -32.18 -17.97
C ILE A 34 -4.83 -30.64 -18.02
N LEU A 35 -5.97 -29.98 -17.80
CA LEU A 35 -6.05 -28.52 -17.79
C LEU A 35 -5.30 -27.94 -16.60
N LEU A 36 -5.49 -28.52 -15.41
CA LEU A 36 -4.79 -28.11 -14.19
C LEU A 36 -3.27 -28.22 -14.36
N ASN A 37 -2.77 -29.32 -14.93
CA ASN A 37 -1.33 -29.51 -15.13
C ASN A 37 -0.72 -28.42 -16.05
N LYS A 38 -1.43 -28.05 -17.12
CA LYS A 38 -1.02 -26.94 -18.01
C LYS A 38 -0.97 -25.60 -17.27
N ILE A 39 -1.96 -25.31 -16.43
CA ILE A 39 -2.00 -24.10 -15.61
C ILE A 39 -0.85 -24.07 -14.62
N LEU A 40 -0.63 -25.17 -13.88
CA LEU A 40 0.45 -25.28 -12.91
C LEU A 40 1.81 -25.03 -13.57
N LEU A 41 2.06 -25.64 -14.73
CA LEU A 41 3.32 -25.45 -15.46
C LEU A 41 3.56 -23.98 -15.87
N ARG A 42 2.51 -23.24 -16.23
CA ARG A 42 2.63 -21.83 -16.62
C ARG A 42 2.79 -20.92 -15.40
N VAL A 43 2.10 -21.20 -14.29
CA VAL A 43 2.28 -20.50 -13.00
C VAL A 43 3.70 -20.72 -12.47
N ARG A 44 4.22 -21.95 -12.58
CA ARG A 44 5.60 -22.34 -12.23
C ARG A 44 6.64 -21.44 -12.89
N GLN A 45 6.50 -21.23 -14.19
CA GLN A 45 7.44 -20.42 -14.99
C GLN A 45 7.56 -19.00 -14.43
N LYS A 46 6.43 -18.40 -14.03
CA LYS A 46 6.41 -17.07 -13.43
C LYS A 46 6.99 -17.03 -12.03
N LEU A 47 6.66 -18.01 -11.18
CA LEU A 47 7.14 -18.07 -9.79
C LEU A 47 8.67 -18.19 -9.69
N TRP A 48 9.27 -18.94 -10.61
CA TRP A 48 10.70 -19.24 -10.57
C TRP A 48 11.54 -18.48 -11.60
N GLY A 49 10.95 -17.47 -12.25
CA GLY A 49 11.68 -16.62 -13.20
C GLY A 49 12.25 -17.39 -14.39
N PHE A 50 11.65 -18.54 -14.72
CA PHE A 50 11.94 -19.23 -15.98
C PHE A 50 11.18 -18.51 -17.10
N ASP A 51 11.60 -17.28 -17.40
CA ASP A 51 11.16 -16.56 -18.59
C ASP A 51 11.74 -17.29 -19.81
N ASN A 52 10.98 -18.27 -20.31
CA ASN A 52 11.20 -18.79 -21.65
C ASN A 52 10.68 -17.74 -22.65
N ASN A 53 11.56 -16.79 -22.97
CA ASN A 53 11.55 -15.84 -24.08
C ASN A 53 10.68 -14.58 -23.97
N GLU A 54 11.38 -13.45 -24.11
CA GLU A 54 11.05 -12.29 -24.95
C GLU A 54 9.82 -12.52 -25.85
N GLU A 55 8.69 -11.92 -25.46
CA GLU A 55 7.68 -11.50 -26.44
C GLU A 55 8.34 -10.40 -27.30
N VAL A 56 8.85 -10.79 -28.47
CA VAL A 56 9.21 -9.86 -29.53
C VAL A 56 7.95 -9.11 -29.94
N GLU A 57 7.77 -7.90 -29.41
CA GLU A 57 6.89 -6.90 -29.99
C GLU A 57 7.32 -6.68 -31.45
N GLN A 58 6.52 -7.17 -32.40
CA GLN A 58 6.63 -6.79 -33.80
C GLN A 58 6.29 -5.30 -33.94
N LYS A 59 7.30 -4.43 -33.82
CA LYS A 59 7.22 -3.06 -34.34
C LYS A 59 7.42 -3.09 -35.85
N ASN A 60 6.34 -2.77 -36.56
CA ASN A 60 6.32 -2.48 -37.99
C ASN A 60 7.40 -1.44 -38.36
N PRO A 61 8.13 -1.61 -39.48
CA PRO A 61 9.02 -0.57 -39.98
C PRO A 61 8.21 0.41 -40.85
N HIS A 62 7.84 1.55 -40.28
CA HIS A 62 7.41 2.69 -41.09
C HIS A 62 8.60 3.61 -41.39
N ILE A 63 8.93 3.61 -42.68
CA ILE A 63 9.71 4.59 -43.44
C ILE A 63 9.30 6.02 -43.04
N VAL A 64 10.27 6.83 -42.58
CA VAL A 64 10.21 8.30 -42.71
C VAL A 64 11.56 8.81 -43.20
N LEU A 65 11.49 9.46 -44.35
CA LEU A 65 12.55 10.19 -45.02
C LEU A 65 12.99 11.43 -44.23
N ASN A 66 14.30 11.66 -44.26
CA ASN A 66 15.09 12.90 -44.10
C ASN A 66 14.37 14.20 -43.72
N LYS A 67 15.02 14.94 -42.82
CA LYS A 67 15.52 16.29 -43.11
C LYS A 67 16.63 16.71 -42.14
N ASP A 68 17.80 16.94 -42.74
CA ASP A 68 18.81 17.97 -42.47
C ASP A 68 18.75 18.75 -41.14
N GLN A 69 19.84 18.68 -40.37
CA GLN A 69 20.50 19.87 -39.86
C GLN A 69 21.97 19.57 -39.49
N GLN A 70 22.86 20.32 -40.13
CA GLN A 70 24.29 20.47 -39.84
C GLN A 70 24.50 21.08 -38.45
N ILE A 71 25.61 20.73 -37.78
CA ILE A 71 26.54 21.64 -37.10
C ILE A 71 27.87 20.89 -36.91
N ASP A 72 28.96 21.61 -37.16
CA ASP A 72 30.35 21.21 -37.27
C ASP A 72 31.07 20.92 -35.93
N ASP A 73 32.03 19.99 -36.01
CA ASP A 73 33.44 19.98 -35.58
C ASP A 73 33.94 20.35 -34.16
N ASP A 74 34.93 19.52 -33.77
CA ASP A 74 36.11 19.70 -32.90
C ASP A 74 35.97 19.61 -31.36
N ASP A 75 36.35 18.46 -30.78
CA ASP A 75 37.68 18.24 -30.16
C ASP A 75 37.79 16.85 -29.46
N ASP A 76 38.91 16.16 -29.72
CA ASP A 76 39.29 14.81 -29.28
C ASP A 76 40.13 14.85 -27.95
N PRO A 77 40.75 13.76 -27.45
CA PRO A 77 40.30 12.88 -26.37
C PRO A 77 41.20 12.90 -25.11
N MET A 78 40.82 12.21 -24.02
CA MET A 78 41.79 11.47 -23.18
C MET A 78 41.17 10.42 -22.24
N LEU A 79 41.92 9.33 -22.11
CA LEU A 79 41.75 8.14 -21.29
C LEU A 79 41.42 8.41 -19.81
N ILE A 80 40.71 7.47 -19.16
CA ILE A 80 41.29 6.64 -18.08
C ILE A 80 40.42 5.38 -17.83
N SER A 81 41.14 4.30 -17.64
CA SER A 81 40.77 2.91 -17.46
C SER A 81 40.21 2.53 -16.08
N ARG A 82 39.33 1.51 -16.09
CA ARG A 82 39.22 0.35 -15.18
C ARG A 82 39.51 0.56 -13.68
N ILE A 83 38.51 0.24 -12.85
CA ILE A 83 38.53 -0.79 -11.78
C ILE A 83 37.05 -1.11 -11.45
N GLN A 84 36.63 -2.36 -11.66
CA GLN A 84 35.38 -2.91 -11.13
C GLN A 84 35.79 -4.12 -10.28
N ASP A 85 35.81 -3.92 -8.96
CA ASP A 85 35.94 -5.01 -8.01
C ASP A 85 34.58 -5.66 -7.76
N GLN A 86 34.58 -6.98 -7.88
CA GLN A 86 33.43 -7.86 -7.71
C GLN A 86 33.17 -8.07 -6.22
N ILE A 87 31.96 -7.74 -5.76
CA ILE A 87 31.41 -8.28 -4.51
C ILE A 87 30.60 -9.53 -4.89
N PRO A 88 30.84 -10.70 -4.29
CA PRO A 88 30.08 -11.91 -4.59
C PRO A 88 28.67 -11.80 -4.00
N VAL A 89 27.66 -11.82 -4.87
CA VAL A 89 26.26 -12.03 -4.48
C VAL A 89 26.07 -13.53 -4.19
N PRO A 90 25.38 -13.93 -3.10
CA PRO A 90 25.15 -15.34 -2.82
C PRO A 90 24.20 -15.94 -3.86
N ASN A 91 24.65 -16.98 -4.57
CA ASN A 91 23.79 -17.77 -5.45
C ASN A 91 22.65 -18.40 -4.64
N PRO A 92 21.37 -18.23 -5.05
CA PRO A 92 20.31 -19.05 -4.50
C PRO A 92 20.58 -20.51 -4.85
N ILE A 93 20.39 -21.39 -3.87
CA ILE A 93 20.54 -22.83 -4.03
C ILE A 93 19.46 -23.31 -5.01
N VAL A 94 19.81 -23.39 -6.29
CA VAL A 94 19.00 -24.04 -7.32
C VAL A 94 19.08 -25.54 -7.06
N LYS A 95 18.02 -26.10 -6.47
CA LYS A 95 17.81 -27.55 -6.52
C LYS A 95 17.54 -27.92 -7.97
N ASN A 96 18.51 -28.54 -8.64
CA ASN A 96 18.31 -29.19 -9.93
C ASN A 96 17.29 -30.32 -9.73
N ILE A 97 16.02 -30.03 -10.04
CA ILE A 97 15.00 -31.05 -10.21
C ILE A 97 15.22 -31.62 -11.61
N GLU A 98 15.84 -32.78 -11.70
CA GLU A 98 15.96 -33.54 -12.95
C GLU A 98 14.55 -33.78 -13.51
N GLN A 99 14.26 -33.15 -14.64
CA GLN A 99 13.02 -33.38 -15.38
C GLN A 99 13.09 -34.80 -15.98
N HIS A 100 12.52 -35.77 -15.28
CA HIS A 100 12.13 -37.02 -15.93
C HIS A 100 11.04 -36.69 -16.95
N PRO A 101 11.19 -37.08 -18.23
CA PRO A 101 10.13 -36.97 -19.23
C PRO A 101 9.07 -38.05 -18.94
N GLY A 102 8.33 -37.85 -17.85
CA GLY A 102 7.16 -38.64 -17.49
C GLY A 102 5.93 -38.17 -18.25
N ASP A 103 4.94 -39.05 -18.36
CA ASP A 103 3.69 -38.83 -19.08
C ASP A 103 3.14 -37.40 -18.89
N PRO A 104 2.80 -36.67 -19.96
CA PRO A 104 2.21 -35.33 -19.89
C PRO A 104 0.86 -35.28 -19.13
N GLU A 105 0.35 -36.44 -18.72
CA GLU A 105 -0.93 -36.63 -18.03
C GLU A 105 -0.82 -36.64 -16.50
N GLN A 106 0.37 -36.70 -15.91
CA GLN A 106 0.51 -36.72 -14.44
C GLN A 106 0.57 -35.30 -13.87
N ILE A 107 -0.38 -34.94 -13.01
CA ILE A 107 -0.38 -33.67 -12.26
C ILE A 107 0.89 -33.59 -11.40
N ASP A 108 1.63 -32.48 -11.49
CA ASP A 108 2.69 -32.12 -10.55
C ASP A 108 2.08 -31.84 -9.15
N GLN A 109 1.87 -32.92 -8.39
CA GLN A 109 1.22 -32.89 -7.07
C GLN A 109 2.01 -32.08 -6.04
N ASP A 110 3.33 -32.00 -6.19
CA ASP A 110 4.18 -31.25 -5.26
C ASP A 110 4.04 -29.75 -5.51
N LEU A 111 4.07 -29.32 -6.78
CA LEU A 111 3.79 -27.93 -7.15
C LEU A 111 2.37 -27.49 -6.77
N LEU A 112 1.37 -28.36 -6.98
CA LEU A 112 -0.01 -28.06 -6.58
C LEU A 112 -0.12 -27.84 -5.06
N LYS A 113 0.55 -28.68 -4.25
CA LYS A 113 0.60 -28.51 -2.79
C LYS A 113 1.29 -27.23 -2.40
N GLU A 114 2.39 -26.87 -3.05
CA GLU A 114 3.12 -25.63 -2.80
C GLU A 114 2.25 -24.41 -3.09
N ILE A 115 1.58 -24.36 -4.26
CA ILE A 115 0.69 -23.27 -4.63
C ILE A 115 -0.48 -23.14 -3.65
N LYS A 116 -1.11 -24.26 -3.26
CA LYS A 116 -2.17 -24.24 -2.25
C LYS A 116 -1.66 -23.73 -0.90
N HIS A 117 -0.47 -24.16 -0.48
CA HIS A 117 0.14 -23.71 0.77
C HIS A 117 0.38 -22.19 0.77
N SER A 118 0.99 -21.66 -0.30
CA SER A 118 1.24 -20.22 -0.41
C SER A 118 -0.04 -19.39 -0.49
N LEU A 119 -1.09 -19.89 -1.17
CA LEU A 119 -2.41 -19.24 -1.15
C LEU A 119 -3.05 -19.27 0.25
N GLN A 120 -2.93 -20.40 0.96
CA GLN A 120 -3.51 -20.57 2.31
C GLN A 120 -2.81 -19.69 3.35
N ASN A 121 -1.51 -19.46 3.19
CA ASN A 121 -0.70 -18.57 4.02
C ASN A 121 -0.71 -17.11 3.52
N TYR A 122 -1.41 -16.80 2.43
CA TYR A 122 -1.54 -15.46 1.87
C TYR A 122 -0.20 -14.82 1.45
N GLU A 123 0.74 -15.65 0.99
CA GLU A 123 2.10 -15.25 0.59
C GLU A 123 2.10 -14.49 -0.75
N TYR A 124 1.13 -14.76 -1.61
CA TYR A 124 1.02 -14.13 -2.92
C TYR A 124 0.45 -12.72 -2.84
N GLN A 125 1.18 -11.76 -3.42
CA GLN A 125 0.74 -10.38 -3.62
C GLN A 125 -0.35 -10.28 -4.70
N CYS A 126 -1.01 -9.11 -4.77
CA CYS A 126 -2.09 -8.84 -5.73
C CYS A 126 -1.68 -9.17 -7.17
N ASP A 127 -0.50 -8.74 -7.62
CA ASP A 127 0.00 -8.97 -8.98
C ASP A 127 0.14 -10.47 -9.30
N MET A 128 0.55 -11.27 -8.30
CA MET A 128 0.67 -12.72 -8.48
C MET A 128 -0.71 -13.38 -8.56
N LEU A 129 -1.68 -12.95 -7.75
CA LEU A 129 -3.06 -13.44 -7.84
C LEU A 129 -3.68 -13.10 -9.19
N GLN A 130 -3.48 -11.87 -9.67
CA GLN A 130 -3.94 -11.44 -11.00
C GLN A 130 -3.31 -12.27 -12.11
N TYR A 131 -2.01 -12.53 -12.01
CA TYR A 131 -1.30 -13.39 -12.95
C TYR A 131 -1.87 -14.81 -12.96
N ILE A 132 -2.06 -15.42 -11.78
CA ILE A 132 -2.66 -16.76 -11.65
C ILE A 132 -4.03 -16.80 -12.33
N TRP A 133 -4.90 -15.83 -12.03
CA TRP A 133 -6.22 -15.76 -12.65
C TRP A 133 -6.17 -15.59 -14.16
N LYS A 134 -5.31 -14.71 -14.67
CA LYS A 134 -5.09 -14.50 -16.11
C LYS A 134 -4.68 -15.80 -16.81
N ILE A 135 -3.74 -16.55 -16.24
CA ILE A 135 -3.28 -17.83 -16.78
C ILE A 135 -4.40 -18.88 -16.77
N ILE A 136 -5.16 -18.98 -15.67
CA ILE A 136 -6.32 -19.87 -15.58
C ILE A 136 -7.30 -19.57 -16.71
N MET A 137 -7.64 -18.30 -16.92
CA MET A 137 -8.60 -17.89 -17.94
C MET A 137 -8.10 -18.13 -19.36
N GLN A 138 -6.85 -17.80 -19.67
CA GLN A 138 -6.26 -18.01 -21.00
C GLN A 138 -6.24 -19.50 -21.37
N ILE A 139 -5.65 -20.34 -20.51
CA ILE A 139 -5.52 -21.77 -20.80
C ILE A 139 -6.89 -22.44 -20.84
N SER A 140 -7.81 -22.08 -19.94
CA SER A 140 -9.17 -22.65 -19.97
C SER A 140 -9.89 -22.30 -21.26
N SER A 141 -9.75 -21.07 -21.78
CA SER A 141 -10.43 -20.65 -23.01
C SER A 141 -9.95 -21.38 -24.25
N GLU A 142 -8.68 -21.77 -24.29
CA GLU A 142 -8.09 -22.51 -25.41
C GLU A 142 -8.44 -24.01 -25.38
N ASN A 143 -8.75 -24.56 -24.20
CA ASN A 143 -8.84 -26.00 -24.00
C ASN A 143 -10.24 -26.50 -23.62
N ALA A 144 -11.04 -25.70 -22.91
CA ALA A 144 -12.31 -26.11 -22.33
C ALA A 144 -13.26 -24.90 -22.12
N MET A 145 -14.02 -24.53 -23.15
CA MET A 145 -14.98 -23.40 -23.08
C MET A 145 -16.03 -23.58 -21.97
N ASN A 146 -16.53 -24.80 -21.76
CA ASN A 146 -17.47 -25.10 -20.68
C ASN A 146 -16.88 -24.86 -19.27
N ILE A 147 -15.57 -25.07 -19.08
CA ILE A 147 -14.87 -24.76 -17.83
C ILE A 147 -14.66 -23.25 -17.70
N THR A 148 -14.33 -22.59 -18.80
CA THR A 148 -14.20 -21.12 -18.87
C THR A 148 -15.48 -20.43 -18.42
N ASP A 149 -16.64 -20.86 -18.92
CA ASP A 149 -17.95 -20.31 -18.52
C ASP A 149 -18.21 -20.50 -17.02
N LYS A 150 -17.88 -21.68 -16.47
CA LYS A 150 -18.00 -21.97 -15.03
C LYS A 150 -17.09 -21.08 -14.18
N LEU A 151 -15.86 -20.83 -14.63
CA LEU A 151 -14.90 -19.96 -13.94
C LEU A 151 -15.39 -18.51 -13.91
N ILE A 152 -15.91 -18.01 -15.03
CA ILE A 152 -16.48 -16.65 -15.12
C ILE A 152 -17.69 -16.49 -14.19
N ASP A 153 -18.60 -17.47 -14.20
CA ASP A 153 -19.77 -17.49 -13.31
C ASP A 153 -19.34 -17.55 -11.83
N ALA A 154 -18.36 -18.40 -11.49
CA ALA A 154 -17.80 -18.50 -10.15
C ALA A 154 -17.19 -17.16 -9.67
N LEU A 155 -16.43 -16.48 -10.53
CA LEU A 155 -15.87 -15.17 -10.21
C LEU A 155 -16.96 -14.13 -9.97
N ASN A 156 -17.93 -14.03 -10.87
CA ASN A 156 -18.99 -13.04 -10.77
C ASN A 156 -19.81 -13.24 -9.49
N LYS A 157 -20.17 -14.50 -9.18
CA LYS A 157 -20.83 -14.87 -7.92
C LYS A 157 -20.00 -14.51 -6.70
N TYR A 158 -18.70 -14.79 -6.73
CA TYR A 158 -17.80 -14.44 -5.63
C TYR A 158 -17.73 -12.93 -5.41
N ILE A 159 -17.41 -12.14 -6.43
CA ILE A 159 -17.30 -10.67 -6.32
C ILE A 159 -18.63 -10.08 -5.84
N THR A 160 -19.74 -10.48 -6.47
CA THR A 160 -21.08 -9.99 -6.11
C THR A 160 -21.41 -10.33 -4.65
N SER A 161 -21.14 -11.58 -4.23
CA SER A 161 -21.33 -12.00 -2.83
C SER A 161 -20.45 -11.20 -1.87
N GLN A 162 -19.18 -10.96 -2.21
CA GLN A 162 -18.27 -10.16 -1.39
C GLN A 162 -18.77 -8.73 -1.23
N LEU A 163 -19.28 -8.10 -2.29
CA LEU A 163 -19.75 -6.71 -2.22
C LEU A 163 -21.10 -6.57 -1.52
N ILE A 164 -22.00 -7.56 -1.64
CA ILE A 164 -23.29 -7.57 -0.97
C ILE A 164 -23.14 -7.88 0.52
N ASN A 165 -22.38 -8.93 0.86
CA ASN A 165 -22.30 -9.45 2.22
C ASN A 165 -21.28 -8.72 3.08
N LEU A 166 -20.38 -7.93 2.49
CA LEU A 166 -19.36 -7.16 3.20
C LEU A 166 -19.49 -5.69 2.79
N PRO A 167 -20.42 -4.95 3.41
CA PRO A 167 -20.81 -3.62 2.95
C PRO A 167 -19.75 -2.54 3.21
N LEU A 168 -18.67 -2.90 3.93
CA LEU A 168 -17.46 -2.10 4.05
C LEU A 168 -16.55 -2.21 2.82
N ASN A 169 -16.72 -3.18 1.94
CA ASN A 169 -16.00 -3.20 0.68
C ASN A 169 -16.58 -2.11 -0.23
N ASP A 170 -15.72 -1.19 -0.67
CA ASP A 170 -16.04 -0.19 -1.67
C ASP A 170 -15.38 -0.56 -2.99
N ALA A 171 -16.21 -0.99 -3.93
CA ALA A 171 -15.79 -1.29 -5.28
C ALA A 171 -15.44 -0.01 -6.04
N SER A 172 -14.43 -0.12 -6.91
CA SER A 172 -14.08 0.95 -7.85
C SER A 172 -15.27 1.28 -8.78
N PHE A 173 -15.25 2.47 -9.37
CA PHE A 173 -16.25 2.85 -10.37
C PHE A 173 -16.27 1.88 -11.56
N GLN A 174 -15.10 1.42 -12.00
CA GLN A 174 -14.97 0.49 -13.11
C GLN A 174 -15.56 -0.88 -12.77
N LEU A 175 -15.25 -1.43 -11.59
CA LEU A 175 -15.83 -2.70 -11.13
C LEU A 175 -17.36 -2.61 -11.03
N LYS A 176 -17.87 -1.50 -10.48
CA LYS A 176 -19.33 -1.23 -10.44
C LYS A 176 -19.96 -1.23 -11.82
N ASN A 177 -19.26 -0.75 -12.85
CA ASN A 177 -19.76 -0.78 -14.22
C ASN A 177 -19.74 -2.18 -14.82
N PHE A 178 -18.67 -2.95 -14.62
CA PHE A 178 -18.62 -4.34 -15.06
C PHE A 178 -19.74 -5.20 -14.46
N LEU A 179 -20.08 -4.97 -13.18
CA LEU A 179 -21.15 -5.70 -12.50
C LEU A 179 -22.57 -5.28 -12.91
N LYS A 180 -22.75 -4.08 -13.46
CA LYS A 180 -24.05 -3.59 -13.95
C LYS A 180 -24.40 -4.12 -15.33
N ASP A 181 -23.39 -4.42 -16.13
CA ASP A 181 -23.59 -4.90 -17.49
C ASP A 181 -24.21 -6.30 -17.43
N SER A 182 -25.46 -6.44 -17.87
CA SER A 182 -26.24 -7.68 -17.74
C SER A 182 -25.83 -8.76 -18.74
N SER A 183 -24.77 -8.53 -19.52
CA SER A 183 -24.22 -9.48 -20.47
C SER A 183 -23.35 -10.52 -19.76
N THR A 184 -23.30 -11.75 -20.29
CA THR A 184 -22.35 -12.76 -19.83
C THR A 184 -20.93 -12.21 -19.98
N PRO A 185 -20.12 -12.12 -18.90
CA PRO A 185 -18.82 -11.48 -18.99
C PRO A 185 -17.94 -12.21 -20.00
N SER A 186 -17.25 -11.45 -20.86
CA SER A 186 -16.22 -12.03 -21.72
C SER A 186 -15.01 -12.47 -20.89
N ILE A 187 -14.12 -13.29 -21.47
CA ILE A 187 -12.84 -13.67 -20.83
C ILE A 187 -12.03 -12.43 -20.42
N LEU A 188 -11.94 -11.44 -21.32
CA LEU A 188 -11.22 -10.19 -21.05
C LEU A 188 -11.87 -9.42 -19.90
N THR A 189 -13.20 -9.32 -19.90
CA THR A 189 -13.97 -8.68 -18.83
C THR A 189 -13.75 -9.38 -17.49
N SER A 190 -13.72 -10.72 -17.46
CA SER A 190 -13.44 -11.51 -16.26
C SER A 190 -12.05 -11.25 -15.69
N ILE A 191 -11.04 -11.14 -16.54
CA ILE A 191 -9.67 -10.79 -16.11
C ILE A 191 -9.67 -9.37 -15.51
N GLN A 192 -10.27 -8.40 -16.20
CA GLN A 192 -10.35 -7.01 -15.72
C GLN A 192 -11.16 -6.88 -14.42
N MET A 193 -12.26 -7.63 -14.28
CA MET A 193 -13.05 -7.66 -13.06
C MET A 193 -12.26 -8.18 -11.86
N PHE A 194 -11.48 -9.25 -12.05
CA PHE A 194 -10.63 -9.79 -10.99
C PHE A 194 -9.52 -8.80 -10.61
N GLU A 195 -8.88 -8.18 -11.60
CA GLU A 195 -7.86 -7.16 -11.40
C GLU A 195 -8.40 -5.98 -10.59
N GLU A 196 -9.52 -5.40 -11.03
CA GLU A 196 -10.22 -4.33 -10.33
C GLU A 196 -10.62 -4.73 -8.91
N PHE A 197 -11.12 -5.96 -8.74
CA PHE A 197 -11.53 -6.44 -7.42
C PHE A 197 -10.34 -6.51 -6.45
N VAL A 198 -9.22 -7.11 -6.86
CA VAL A 198 -8.08 -7.35 -5.98
C VAL A 198 -7.24 -6.08 -5.76
N ALA A 199 -7.02 -5.26 -6.79
CA ALA A 199 -6.16 -4.08 -6.69
C ALA A 199 -6.89 -2.80 -6.26
N HIS A 200 -8.19 -2.69 -6.56
CA HIS A 200 -8.90 -1.41 -6.47
C HIS A 200 -10.12 -1.42 -5.54
N THR A 201 -10.54 -2.59 -5.04
CA THR A 201 -11.50 -2.63 -3.92
C THR A 201 -10.83 -2.13 -2.65
N ARG A 202 -11.49 -1.19 -1.97
CA ARG A 202 -11.01 -0.63 -0.70
C ARG A 202 -11.95 -1.01 0.43
N ILE A 203 -11.48 -0.97 1.66
CA ILE A 203 -12.37 -1.06 2.83
C ILE A 203 -12.67 0.36 3.27
N LYS A 204 -13.96 0.71 3.34
CA LYS A 204 -14.44 1.98 3.88
C LYS A 204 -13.90 2.13 5.31
N PRO A 205 -13.35 3.30 5.67
CA PRO A 205 -12.80 3.51 7.01
C PRO A 205 -13.92 3.48 8.05
N LEU A 206 -13.62 2.91 9.22
CA LEU A 206 -14.49 3.01 10.40
C LEU A 206 -14.10 4.17 11.31
N PHE A 207 -12.90 4.74 11.10
CA PHE A 207 -12.35 5.84 11.87
C PHE A 207 -12.10 7.02 10.94
N TYR A 208 -12.76 8.13 11.23
CA TYR A 208 -12.65 9.38 10.50
C TYR A 208 -12.01 10.42 11.40
N ARG A 209 -11.06 11.19 10.86
CA ARG A 209 -10.39 12.26 11.60
C ARG A 209 -10.46 13.56 10.82
N LEU A 210 -10.88 14.61 11.50
CA LEU A 210 -10.78 15.99 11.02
C LEU A 210 -9.85 16.77 11.94
N LEU A 211 -8.85 17.43 11.37
CA LEU A 211 -7.97 18.36 12.09
C LEU A 211 -8.55 19.76 11.99
N LEU A 212 -8.88 20.36 13.14
CA LEU A 212 -9.43 21.70 13.19
C LEU A 212 -8.32 22.74 13.27
N HIS A 213 -8.59 23.90 12.68
CA HIS A 213 -7.77 25.10 12.75
C HIS A 213 -8.69 26.33 12.65
N PRO A 214 -8.21 27.56 12.93
CA PRO A 214 -9.04 28.76 12.95
C PRO A 214 -9.74 29.13 11.63
N GLY A 215 -9.35 28.48 10.52
CA GLY A 215 -9.91 28.71 9.20
C GLY A 215 -10.95 27.67 8.78
N VAL A 216 -11.22 26.65 9.60
CA VAL A 216 -12.26 25.65 9.30
C VAL A 216 -13.63 26.27 9.46
N THR A 217 -14.48 26.15 8.44
CA THR A 217 -15.85 26.68 8.44
C THR A 217 -16.89 25.59 8.75
N GLU A 218 -18.13 25.99 9.03
CA GLU A 218 -19.24 25.05 9.26
C GLU A 218 -19.53 24.22 8.00
N GLU A 219 -19.44 24.83 6.81
CA GLU A 219 -19.65 24.15 5.53
C GLU A 219 -18.63 23.03 5.31
N GLN A 220 -17.37 23.23 5.73
CA GLN A 220 -16.34 22.19 5.64
C GLN A 220 -16.60 21.03 6.61
N ILE A 221 -17.19 21.32 7.78
CA ILE A 221 -17.63 20.28 8.73
C ILE A 221 -18.80 19.49 8.13
N ASP A 222 -19.75 20.17 7.48
CA ASP A 222 -20.85 19.53 6.76
C ASP A 222 -20.36 18.62 5.63
N GLU A 223 -19.46 19.11 4.78
CA GLU A 223 -18.85 18.33 3.70
C GLU A 223 -18.13 17.08 4.23
N PHE A 224 -17.45 17.21 5.37
CA PHE A 224 -16.80 16.09 6.04
C PHE A 224 -17.82 15.09 6.63
N MET A 225 -18.87 15.59 7.27
CA MET A 225 -19.86 14.76 7.96
C MET A 225 -20.86 14.08 7.02
N LEU A 226 -21.19 14.69 5.89
CA LEU A 226 -22.19 14.19 4.94
C LEU A 226 -21.95 12.73 4.49
N PRO A 227 -20.78 12.36 3.94
CA PRO A 227 -20.52 10.97 3.53
C PRO A 227 -20.48 10.01 4.72
N ILE A 228 -20.05 10.47 5.90
CA ILE A 228 -20.03 9.64 7.13
C ILE A 228 -21.45 9.34 7.58
N CYS A 229 -22.34 10.33 7.54
CA CYS A 229 -23.74 10.15 7.89
C CYS A 229 -24.47 9.24 6.90
N GLN A 230 -24.16 9.34 5.61
CA GLN A 230 -24.67 8.41 4.60
C GLN A 230 -24.23 6.98 4.91
N LEU A 231 -22.93 6.78 5.15
CA LEU A 231 -22.39 5.47 5.45
C LEU A 231 -22.96 4.89 6.75
N ALA A 232 -23.10 5.69 7.81
CA ALA A 232 -23.67 5.24 9.07
C ALA A 232 -25.11 4.74 8.91
N ARG A 233 -25.89 5.37 8.02
CA ARG A 233 -27.26 4.92 7.70
C ARG A 233 -27.26 3.62 6.90
N GLU A 234 -26.34 3.47 5.94
CA GLU A 234 -26.16 2.21 5.19
C GLU A 234 -25.72 1.06 6.11
N LEU A 235 -24.91 1.37 7.12
CA LEU A 235 -24.28 0.41 8.03
C LEU A 235 -24.83 0.51 9.46
N SER A 236 -26.14 0.45 9.62
CA SER A 236 -26.82 0.67 10.91
C SER A 236 -26.35 -0.23 12.08
N ASN A 237 -25.75 -1.39 11.77
CA ASN A 237 -25.25 -2.35 12.75
C ASN A 237 -23.74 -2.19 13.06
N ILE A 238 -23.06 -1.21 12.47
CA ILE A 238 -21.63 -0.96 12.65
C ILE A 238 -21.46 0.43 13.26
N GLU A 239 -20.62 0.53 14.29
CA GLU A 239 -20.26 1.82 14.90
C GLU A 239 -19.15 2.49 14.09
N LEU A 240 -19.37 3.76 13.73
CA LEU A 240 -18.35 4.62 13.10
C LEU A 240 -17.79 5.59 14.14
N VAL A 241 -16.47 5.76 14.15
CA VAL A 241 -15.79 6.71 15.04
C VAL A 241 -15.41 7.96 14.27
N VAL A 242 -15.84 9.11 14.78
CA VAL A 242 -15.44 10.42 14.25
C VAL A 242 -14.64 11.15 15.31
N PHE A 243 -13.38 11.45 14.99
CA PHE A 243 -12.44 12.14 15.85
C PHE A 243 -12.14 13.54 15.34
N PHE A 244 -12.45 14.54 16.16
CA PHE A 244 -12.14 15.93 15.89
C PHE A 244 -10.90 16.35 16.68
N ASP A 245 -9.80 16.65 15.99
CA ASP A 245 -8.54 17.03 16.61
C ASP A 245 -8.45 18.55 16.73
N GLU A 246 -7.98 19.05 17.87
CA GLU A 246 -7.83 20.49 18.16
C GLU A 246 -9.13 21.33 18.05
N VAL A 247 -10.28 20.79 18.47
CA VAL A 247 -11.62 21.40 18.30
C VAL A 247 -11.70 22.86 18.73
N ASN A 248 -11.08 23.22 19.86
CA ASN A 248 -11.15 24.56 20.41
C ASN A 248 -10.26 25.59 19.71
N THR A 249 -9.62 25.25 18.59
CA THR A 249 -8.98 26.22 17.69
C THR A 249 -9.95 26.80 16.67
N SER A 250 -11.09 26.14 16.42
CA SER A 250 -12.13 26.59 15.49
C SER A 250 -13.15 27.49 16.19
N SER A 251 -13.74 28.42 15.43
CA SER A 251 -14.87 29.24 15.86
C SER A 251 -16.21 28.48 15.89
N CYS A 252 -16.29 27.29 15.29
CA CYS A 252 -17.51 26.48 15.14
C CYS A 252 -17.88 25.67 16.40
N LEU A 253 -17.49 26.12 17.60
CA LEU A 253 -17.74 25.39 18.86
C LEU A 253 -19.23 25.17 19.17
N GLY A 254 -20.11 26.05 18.66
CA GLY A 254 -21.55 25.88 18.75
C GLY A 254 -22.04 24.61 18.04
N LEU A 255 -21.53 24.36 16.83
CA LEU A 255 -21.85 23.18 16.03
C LEU A 255 -21.33 21.90 16.71
N PHE A 256 -20.11 21.90 17.24
CA PHE A 256 -19.61 20.76 18.00
C PHE A 256 -20.43 20.49 19.27
N LYS A 257 -20.86 21.54 19.98
CA LYS A 257 -21.76 21.37 21.12
C LYS A 257 -23.06 20.70 20.69
N GLU A 258 -23.66 21.15 19.58
CA GLU A 258 -24.87 20.54 19.02
C GLU A 258 -24.65 19.04 18.70
N MET A 259 -23.58 18.70 17.99
CA MET A 259 -23.29 17.32 17.59
C MET A 259 -23.07 16.37 18.79
N PHE A 260 -22.32 16.82 19.80
CA PHE A 260 -21.98 15.99 20.97
C PHE A 260 -23.13 15.88 21.97
N MET A 261 -23.88 16.97 22.19
CA MET A 261 -24.92 17.02 23.21
C MET A 261 -26.29 16.62 22.66
N ASP A 262 -26.67 17.20 21.52
CA ASP A 262 -28.01 17.11 20.97
C ASP A 262 -28.10 16.02 19.89
N ARG A 263 -26.96 15.51 19.41
CA ARG A 263 -26.83 14.57 18.28
C ARG A 263 -27.52 15.08 17.03
N THR A 264 -27.42 16.38 16.78
CA THR A 264 -27.90 17.02 15.56
C THR A 264 -26.79 17.80 14.86
N LEU A 265 -26.98 18.07 13.57
CA LEU A 265 -26.15 18.94 12.75
C LEU A 265 -27.08 19.88 11.99
N HIS A 266 -27.04 21.18 12.28
CA HIS A 266 -28.00 22.17 11.78
C HIS A 266 -29.47 21.77 12.04
N GLY A 267 -29.74 21.21 13.21
CA GLY A 267 -31.05 20.72 13.64
C GLY A 267 -31.47 19.37 13.04
N SER A 268 -30.68 18.80 12.13
CA SER A 268 -30.95 17.47 11.55
C SER A 268 -30.35 16.36 12.41
N ASN A 269 -31.13 15.33 12.72
CA ASN A 269 -30.68 14.20 13.53
C ASN A 269 -29.50 13.45 12.87
N LEU A 270 -28.43 13.27 13.64
CA LEU A 270 -27.28 12.44 13.28
C LEU A 270 -27.60 10.96 13.51
N PRO A 271 -27.03 10.04 12.70
CA PRO A 271 -27.16 8.61 12.92
C PRO A 271 -26.67 8.17 14.30
N THR A 272 -27.40 7.24 14.93
CA THR A 272 -27.16 6.85 16.33
C THR A 272 -25.93 5.96 16.53
N ASN A 273 -25.43 5.37 15.45
CA ASN A 273 -24.23 4.52 15.40
C ASN A 273 -22.94 5.31 15.07
N ILE A 274 -22.96 6.63 15.21
CA ILE A 274 -21.73 7.44 15.18
C ILE A 274 -21.29 7.74 16.62
N PHE A 275 -20.07 7.33 16.95
CA PHE A 275 -19.36 7.66 18.17
C PHE A 275 -18.44 8.85 17.93
N PHE A 276 -18.76 9.98 18.57
CA PHE A 276 -17.95 11.20 18.50
C PHE A 276 -16.92 11.24 19.61
N THR A 277 -15.68 11.59 19.25
CA THR A 277 -14.62 11.92 20.19
C THR A 277 -13.86 13.15 19.70
N ALA A 278 -13.28 13.90 20.62
CA ALA A 278 -12.56 15.12 20.29
C ALA A 278 -11.34 15.32 21.20
N ALA A 279 -10.32 15.95 20.64
CA ALA A 279 -9.21 16.52 21.39
C ALA A 279 -9.30 18.05 21.39
N ILE A 280 -8.89 18.64 22.50
CA ILE A 280 -8.82 20.08 22.69
C ILE A 280 -7.45 20.44 23.22
N ASN A 281 -6.98 21.63 22.86
CA ASN A 281 -5.76 22.20 23.40
C ASN A 281 -6.03 22.83 24.79
N PRO A 282 -5.09 22.77 25.74
CA PRO A 282 -5.28 23.38 27.05
C PRO A 282 -5.34 24.91 26.96
N SER A 283 -6.31 25.52 27.63
CA SER A 283 -6.43 26.99 27.75
C SER A 283 -5.58 27.52 28.91
N ILE A 284 -4.29 27.69 28.67
CA ILE A 284 -3.38 28.25 29.67
C ILE A 284 -3.43 29.77 29.56
N LYS A 285 -3.85 30.46 30.64
CA LYS A 285 -3.64 31.91 30.78
C LYS A 285 -2.26 32.14 31.36
N ILE A 286 -1.28 32.45 30.51
CA ILE A 286 0.07 32.79 30.98
C ILE A 286 0.07 34.27 31.37
N ASN A 287 0.49 34.58 32.60
CA ASN A 287 0.84 35.96 32.97
C ASN A 287 2.08 36.36 32.17
N HIS A 288 1.98 37.43 31.38
CA HIS A 288 2.95 37.89 30.38
C HIS A 288 4.30 38.41 30.93
N ASP A 289 4.92 37.72 31.90
CA ASP A 289 6.21 38.14 32.46
C ASP A 289 7.42 37.34 31.93
N ASP A 290 7.23 36.28 31.14
CA ASP A 290 8.36 35.46 30.65
C ASP A 290 8.60 35.60 29.14
N ILE A 291 9.75 36.17 28.81
CA ILE A 291 10.37 36.22 27.47
C ILE A 291 10.82 34.80 27.09
N SER A 292 9.89 33.95 26.64
CA SER A 292 10.25 32.66 26.04
C SER A 292 10.09 32.71 24.52
N VAL A 293 11.14 32.31 23.79
CA VAL A 293 11.21 32.27 22.31
C VAL A 293 10.21 31.28 21.69
N HIS A 294 9.67 30.35 22.49
CA HIS A 294 8.60 29.44 22.08
C HIS A 294 7.25 29.96 22.56
N ARG A 295 6.28 30.15 21.65
CA ARG A 295 4.88 30.40 22.04
C ARG A 295 4.38 29.21 22.84
N ARG A 296 4.08 29.45 24.12
CA ARG A 296 3.41 28.47 25.01
C ARG A 296 1.88 28.58 24.93
N ASP A 297 1.38 29.57 24.19
CA ASP A 297 -0.04 29.88 24.08
C ASP A 297 -0.62 29.24 22.82
N TYR A 298 -1.54 28.29 23.00
CA TYR A 298 -2.46 27.91 21.94
C TYR A 298 -3.50 29.02 21.81
N VAL A 299 -3.72 29.53 20.60
CA VAL A 299 -4.85 30.43 20.34
C VAL A 299 -6.11 29.58 20.30
N VAL A 300 -6.82 29.54 21.43
CA VAL A 300 -7.99 28.68 21.61
C VAL A 300 -9.17 29.47 22.12
N HIS A 301 -10.35 29.03 21.70
CA HIS A 301 -11.63 29.46 22.23
C HIS A 301 -11.94 28.70 23.53
N GLN A 302 -12.59 29.37 24.47
CA GLN A 302 -13.10 28.72 25.66
C GLN A 302 -14.25 27.77 25.27
N LEU A 303 -14.25 26.55 25.82
CA LEU A 303 -15.33 25.61 25.53
C LEU A 303 -16.67 26.10 26.12
N PRO A 304 -17.80 25.81 25.44
CA PRO A 304 -19.12 25.92 26.03
C PRO A 304 -19.21 25.07 27.31
N HIS A 305 -19.86 25.61 28.35
CA HIS A 305 -19.99 24.95 29.66
C HIS A 305 -20.53 23.51 29.57
N ALA A 306 -21.41 23.23 28.61
CA ALA A 306 -21.94 21.88 28.39
C ALA A 306 -20.84 20.86 28.01
N LEU A 307 -19.84 21.28 27.21
CA LEU A 307 -18.74 20.43 26.78
C LEU A 307 -17.64 20.30 27.84
N GLU A 308 -17.47 21.30 28.72
CA GLU A 308 -16.50 21.22 29.83
C GLU A 308 -16.75 20.01 30.74
N ASN A 309 -18.01 19.64 30.94
CA ASN A 309 -18.39 18.47 31.75
C ASN A 309 -18.04 17.13 31.10
N LEU A 310 -17.76 17.11 29.79
CA LEU A 310 -17.36 15.91 29.05
C LEU A 310 -15.84 15.75 28.99
N LYS A 311 -15.08 16.77 29.42
CA LYS A 311 -13.62 16.79 29.29
C LYS A 311 -12.97 15.78 30.23
N VAL A 312 -12.13 14.93 29.65
CA VAL A 312 -11.20 14.07 30.39
C VAL A 312 -9.78 14.58 30.15
N VAL A 313 -8.98 14.69 31.22
CA VAL A 313 -7.58 15.12 31.12
C VAL A 313 -6.71 13.91 30.87
N TYR A 314 -6.08 13.86 29.70
CA TYR A 314 -5.01 12.91 29.41
C TYR A 314 -3.72 13.38 30.09
N GLY A 315 -2.97 12.44 30.67
CA GLY A 315 -1.68 12.73 31.28
C GLY A 315 -0.65 13.22 30.25
N ILE A 316 0.34 13.96 30.73
CA ILE A 316 1.50 14.36 29.92
C ILE A 316 2.29 13.11 29.55
N LEU A 317 2.82 13.07 28.31
CA LEU A 317 3.61 11.94 27.83
C LEU A 317 4.86 11.74 28.72
N GLY A 318 5.00 10.56 29.31
CA GLY A 318 6.16 10.23 30.13
C GLY A 318 7.44 10.18 29.30
N SER A 319 8.59 10.48 29.93
CA SER A 319 9.90 10.55 29.26
C SER A 319 10.26 9.27 28.50
N ASN A 320 9.96 8.11 29.07
CA ASN A 320 10.26 6.81 28.46
C ASN A 320 9.41 6.60 27.20
N THR A 321 8.10 6.85 27.28
CA THR A 321 7.19 6.75 26.13
C THR A 321 7.54 7.75 25.04
N LEU A 322 7.93 8.97 25.41
CA LEU A 322 8.41 9.98 24.47
C LEU A 322 9.70 9.52 23.77
N SER A 323 10.67 8.99 24.52
CA SER A 323 11.91 8.46 23.97
C SER A 323 11.65 7.31 22.98
N ASP A 324 10.78 6.37 23.35
CA ASP A 324 10.41 5.25 22.48
C ASP A 324 9.65 5.74 21.23
N TYR A 325 8.76 6.71 21.37
CA TYR A 325 8.06 7.32 20.24
C TYR A 325 9.04 8.02 19.28
N ILE A 326 9.97 8.82 19.81
CA ILE A 326 11.00 9.49 19.01
C ILE A 326 11.86 8.45 18.29
N ARG A 327 12.32 7.40 18.99
CA ARG A 327 13.11 6.33 18.39
C ARG A 327 12.39 5.68 17.20
N LYS A 328 11.14 5.24 17.42
CA LYS A 328 10.31 4.66 16.35
C LYS A 328 10.05 5.63 15.20
N LYS A 329 9.84 6.92 15.49
CA LYS A 329 9.69 7.94 14.45
C LYS A 329 10.95 8.13 13.64
N ILE A 330 12.12 8.07 14.27
CA ILE A 330 13.41 8.13 13.59
C ILE A 330 13.60 6.93 12.66
N GLU A 331 13.30 5.72 13.14
CA GLU A 331 13.36 4.47 12.37
C GLU A 331 12.49 4.51 11.09
N MET A 332 11.39 5.28 11.12
CA MET A 332 10.49 5.43 9.97
C MET A 332 11.00 6.40 8.89
N PHE A 333 12.00 7.24 9.16
CA PHE A 333 12.53 8.14 8.14
C PHE A 333 13.45 7.39 7.18
N THR A 334 13.13 7.48 5.89
CA THR A 334 14.02 7.09 4.80
C THR A 334 14.60 8.33 4.13
N VAL A 335 15.85 8.24 3.66
CA VAL A 335 16.56 9.30 2.97
C VAL A 335 16.99 8.78 1.60
N ASN A 336 16.84 9.63 0.58
CA ASN A 336 17.39 9.37 -0.75
C ASN A 336 18.88 9.68 -0.71
N SER A 337 19.73 8.70 -1.03
CA SER A 337 21.16 8.94 -1.14
C SER A 337 21.46 9.73 -2.41
N THR A 338 22.11 10.89 -2.28
CA THR A 338 22.57 11.71 -3.42
C THR A 338 23.66 11.05 -4.27
N GLN A 339 24.18 9.89 -3.85
CA GLN A 339 25.21 9.14 -4.57
C GLN A 339 24.68 7.89 -5.28
N ASN A 340 23.41 7.51 -5.05
CA ASN A 340 22.76 6.37 -5.70
C ASN A 340 21.27 6.71 -5.87
N ASP A 341 20.93 7.26 -7.05
CA ASP A 341 19.66 7.97 -7.29
C ASP A 341 18.38 7.15 -7.09
N ASP A 342 18.45 5.82 -6.89
CA ASP A 342 17.25 4.97 -6.77
C ASP A 342 17.11 4.20 -5.44
N ARG A 343 17.97 4.43 -4.44
CA ARG A 343 17.89 3.68 -3.17
C ARG A 343 17.50 4.58 -1.99
N GLN A 344 16.25 4.44 -1.55
CA GLN A 344 15.80 4.86 -0.23
C GLN A 344 16.45 3.99 0.84
N MET A 345 17.06 4.59 1.84
CA MET A 345 17.62 3.88 2.99
C MET A 345 17.20 4.53 4.31
N PRO A 346 17.10 3.77 5.42
CA PRO A 346 16.82 4.32 6.75
C PRO A 346 17.79 5.44 7.14
N LEU A 347 17.28 6.48 7.81
CA LEU A 347 18.03 7.67 8.23
C LEU A 347 19.26 7.31 9.07
N GLU A 348 19.18 6.30 9.92
CA GLU A 348 20.29 5.86 10.77
C GLU A 348 21.45 5.30 9.93
N LEU A 349 21.15 4.45 8.95
CA LEU A 349 22.15 3.91 8.03
C LEU A 349 22.75 5.01 7.15
N TYR A 350 21.92 5.96 6.71
CA TYR A 350 22.39 7.13 5.97
C TYR A 350 23.35 7.97 6.82
N ALA A 351 22.97 8.32 8.05
CA ALA A 351 23.78 9.11 8.96
C ALA A 351 25.11 8.41 9.30
N GLN A 352 25.08 7.10 9.55
CA GLN A 352 26.27 6.29 9.79
C GLN A 352 27.18 6.26 8.56
N GLY A 353 26.60 6.13 7.36
CA GLY A 353 27.32 6.21 6.09
C GLY A 353 28.01 7.56 5.89
N ILE A 354 27.28 8.67 6.07
CA ILE A 354 27.84 10.03 5.95
C ILE A 354 28.96 10.26 6.98
N LEU A 355 28.75 9.89 8.24
CA LEU A 355 29.77 10.05 9.28
C LEU A 355 31.03 9.24 8.95
N THR A 356 30.87 8.00 8.50
CA THR A 356 32.00 7.15 8.08
C THR A 356 32.76 7.79 6.92
N GLN A 357 32.05 8.29 5.91
CA GLN A 357 32.66 8.98 4.78
C GLN A 357 33.38 10.29 5.19
N SER A 358 32.79 11.06 6.11
CA SER A 358 33.43 12.27 6.64
C SER A 358 34.71 11.94 7.42
N ILE A 359 34.71 10.87 8.21
CA ILE A 359 35.90 10.40 8.94
C ILE A 359 36.99 9.95 7.96
N LEU A 360 36.63 9.14 6.95
CA LEU A 360 37.58 8.66 5.94
C LEU A 360 38.21 9.82 5.17
N ARG A 361 37.42 10.79 4.71
CA ARG A 361 37.96 11.99 4.03
C ARG A 361 38.86 12.83 4.93
N ALA A 362 38.50 12.98 6.20
CA ALA A 362 39.34 13.69 7.16
C ALA A 362 40.67 12.95 7.39
N GLN A 363 40.65 11.62 7.43
CA GLN A 363 41.84 10.79 7.52
C GLN A 363 42.71 10.91 6.26
N GLU A 364 42.13 10.79 5.06
CA GLU A 364 42.83 10.97 3.78
C GLU A 364 43.51 12.35 3.71
N PHE A 365 42.77 13.41 4.05
CA PHE A 365 43.33 14.77 4.11
C PHE A 365 44.53 14.85 5.06
N CYS A 366 44.43 14.26 6.26
CA CYS A 366 45.53 14.20 7.22
C CYS A 366 46.74 13.42 6.67
N GLU A 367 46.52 12.26 6.04
CA GLU A 367 47.59 11.43 5.45
C GLU A 367 48.31 12.15 4.30
N GLU A 368 47.57 12.89 3.47
CA GLU A 368 48.14 13.69 2.37
C GLU A 368 49.00 14.86 2.88
N HIS A 369 48.58 15.52 3.94
CA HIS A 369 49.19 16.79 4.38
C HIS A 369 50.21 16.63 5.51
N LEU A 370 50.08 15.59 6.34
CA LEU A 370 50.97 15.31 7.47
C LEU A 370 51.94 14.16 7.17
N GLY A 371 51.79 13.50 6.02
CA GLY A 371 52.52 12.30 5.64
C GLY A 371 51.91 11.05 6.29
N LYS A 372 52.03 9.90 5.63
CA LYS A 372 51.64 8.63 6.22
C LYS A 372 52.56 8.34 7.40
N VAL A 373 51.99 8.06 8.57
CA VAL A 373 52.74 7.41 9.64
C VAL A 373 53.11 6.04 9.10
N VAL A 374 54.33 5.91 8.59
CA VAL A 374 54.88 4.61 8.23
C VAL A 374 55.07 3.90 9.57
N ASP A 375 54.31 2.84 9.82
CA ASP A 375 54.58 1.89 10.90
C ASP A 375 55.95 1.24 10.63
N SER A 376 57.02 1.96 10.98
CA SER A 376 58.39 1.49 10.86
C SER A 376 59.11 1.63 12.19
N VAL A 377 58.49 1.24 13.31
CA VAL A 377 59.25 0.92 14.54
C VAL A 377 58.47 -0.09 15.40
N PHE A 378 58.51 -1.36 15.01
CA PHE A 378 58.55 -2.50 15.95
C PHE A 378 59.23 -3.67 15.22
N ASP A 379 60.54 -3.50 14.99
CA ASP A 379 61.50 -4.62 14.92
C ASP A 379 62.49 -4.44 16.07
#